data_AF-A0AAU7CP73-F1
#
_entry.id   AF-A0AAU7CP73-F1
#
_cell.length_a   1.000
_cell.length_b   1.000
_cell.length_c   1.000
_cell.angle_alpha   90.00
_cell.angle_beta   90.00
_cell.angle_gamma   90.00
#
_symmetry.space_group_name_H-M   'P 1'
#
loop_
_entity.id
_entity.type
_entity.pdbx_description
1 polymer ?
#
loop_
_entity_poly.entity_id
_entity_poly.type
_entity_poly.pdbx_seq_one_letter_code
_entity_poly.pdbx_strand_id
1 'polypeptide(L)'
;MRSTSAAFRKPEQLRAVLAEEKKGGWVFVEKFDDSRIRLKRPAGAKLMEGDFEDGYDPYRSMVGISGEQRLLIFAIGVGVLFVSFIIVVALFDIR
;
A
#
# COMPACT_ATOMS: atom_id res chain seq x y z
N MET A 1 0.56 13.07 -4.02
CA MET A 1 0.65 11.63 -3.74
C MET A 1 -0.42 10.89 -4.53
N ARG A 2 -0.09 9.71 -5.06
CA ARG A 2 -0.95 8.93 -5.97
C ARG A 2 -1.12 7.49 -5.50
N SER A 3 -2.20 6.85 -5.92
CA SER A 3 -2.47 5.43 -5.72
C SER A 3 -3.06 4.83 -7.00
N THR A 4 -2.58 3.65 -7.40
CA THR A 4 -3.09 2.92 -8.57
C THR A 4 -4.34 2.10 -8.28
N SER A 5 -4.65 1.85 -7.00
CA SER A 5 -5.75 0.97 -6.57
C SER A 5 -6.86 1.72 -5.84
N ALA A 6 -7.02 3.03 -6.10
CA ALA A 6 -7.98 3.89 -5.43
C ALA A 6 -7.92 3.82 -3.88
N ALA A 7 -6.72 3.73 -3.31
CA ALA A 7 -6.52 3.52 -1.88
C ALA A 7 -7.15 4.60 -1.00
N PHE A 8 -7.38 5.82 -1.51
CA PHE A 8 -7.98 6.91 -0.74
C PHE A 8 -9.51 6.87 -0.72
N ARG A 9 -10.13 5.88 -1.39
CA ARG A 9 -11.57 5.63 -1.28
C ARG A 9 -11.96 5.14 0.12
N LYS A 10 -11.14 4.27 0.71
CA LYS A 10 -11.38 3.73 2.04
C LYS A 10 -10.83 4.69 3.10
N PRO A 11 -11.67 5.23 4.02
CA PRO A 11 -11.23 6.19 5.03
C PRO A 11 -10.09 5.67 5.91
N GLU A 12 -10.10 4.37 6.24
CA GLU A 12 -9.05 3.75 7.05
C GLU A 12 -7.69 3.76 6.37
N GLN A 13 -7.65 3.44 5.07
CA GLN A 13 -6.42 3.48 4.28
C GLN A 13 -5.91 4.90 4.12
N LEU A 14 -6.81 5.87 3.89
CA LEU A 14 -6.45 7.28 3.87
C LEU A 14 -5.83 7.72 5.21
N ARG A 15 -6.45 7.36 6.34
CA ARG A 15 -5.93 7.68 7.68
C ARG A 15 -4.56 7.06 7.93
N ALA A 16 -4.37 5.80 7.56
CA ALA A 16 -3.09 5.11 7.70
C ALA A 16 -1.99 5.82 6.90
N VAL A 17 -2.27 6.17 5.64
CA VAL A 17 -1.34 6.94 4.80
C VAL A 17 -1.03 8.30 5.44
N LEU A 18 -2.04 9.05 5.88
CA LEU A 18 -1.83 10.35 6.50
C LEU A 18 -1.01 10.26 7.81
N ALA A 19 -1.20 9.20 8.59
CA ALA A 19 -0.42 8.97 9.81
C ALA A 19 1.06 8.71 9.49
N GLU A 20 1.33 7.94 8.44
CA GLU A 20 2.69 7.66 7.98
C GLU A 20 3.35 8.93 7.42
N GLU A 21 2.66 9.67 6.57
CA GLU A 21 3.17 10.91 5.97
C GLU A 21 3.37 12.02 7.02
N LYS A 22 2.58 12.02 8.08
CA LYS A 22 2.76 12.91 9.23
C LYS A 22 4.11 12.67 9.92
N LYS A 23 4.64 11.44 9.93
CA LYS A 23 6.02 11.17 10.43
C LYS A 23 7.05 11.95 9.62
N GLY A 24 6.84 12.07 8.30
CA GLY A 24 7.63 12.91 7.38
C GLY A 24 7.48 14.42 7.54
N GLY A 25 6.57 14.87 8.41
CA GLY A 25 6.18 16.28 8.51
C GLY A 25 5.32 16.75 7.33
N TRP A 26 4.74 15.84 6.56
CA TRP A 26 3.77 16.18 5.53
C TRP A 26 2.41 16.46 6.15
N VAL A 27 1.76 17.51 5.66
CA VAL A 27 0.44 17.95 6.09
C VAL A 27 -0.56 17.74 4.96
N PHE A 28 -1.70 17.15 5.29
CA PHE A 28 -2.80 16.98 4.34
C PHE A 28 -3.39 18.33 3.94
N VAL A 29 -3.54 18.55 2.64
CA VAL A 29 -4.10 19.78 2.09
C VAL A 29 -5.48 19.52 1.50
N GLU A 30 -5.57 18.52 0.62
CA GLU A 30 -6.77 18.28 -0.17
C GLU A 30 -6.78 16.86 -0.73
N LYS A 31 -7.97 16.28 -0.91
CA LYS A 31 -8.19 15.06 -1.68
C LYS A 31 -8.81 15.45 -3.02
N PHE A 32 -8.15 15.10 -4.12
CA PHE A 32 -8.69 15.36 -5.47
C PHE A 32 -9.72 14.31 -5.88
N ASP A 33 -9.37 13.05 -5.65
CA ASP A 33 -10.17 11.89 -6.01
C ASP A 33 -9.72 10.69 -5.16
N ASP A 34 -10.27 9.52 -5.40
CA ASP A 34 -9.94 8.29 -4.67
C ASP A 34 -8.52 7.76 -4.93
N SER A 35 -7.82 8.33 -5.92
CA SER A 35 -6.46 7.94 -6.35
C SER A 35 -5.40 9.01 -6.10
N ARG A 36 -5.79 10.25 -5.78
CA ARG A 36 -4.87 11.39 -5.64
C ARG A 36 -5.21 12.26 -4.43
N ILE A 37 -4.18 12.48 -3.61
CA ILE A 37 -4.22 13.46 -2.52
C ILE A 37 -3.04 14.43 -2.64
N ARG A 38 -3.26 15.66 -2.17
CA ARG A 38 -2.24 16.70 -2.03
C ARG A 38 -1.78 16.78 -0.59
N LEU A 39 -0.47 16.69 -0.44
CA LEU A 39 0.24 16.93 0.81
C LEU A 39 1.18 18.12 0.58
N LYS A 40 1.42 18.91 1.61
CA LYS A 40 2.43 19.97 1.62
C LYS A 40 3.27 19.87 2.88
N ARG A 41 4.50 20.32 2.77
CA ARG A 41 5.43 20.40 3.89
C ARG A 41 5.72 21.89 4.18
N PRO A 42 5.68 22.35 5.44
CA PRO A 42 6.02 23.72 5.78
C PRO A 42 7.44 24.07 5.33
N ALA A 43 7.62 25.26 4.75
CA ALA A 43 8.93 25.78 4.38
C ALA A 43 9.74 26.04 5.65
N GLY A 44 10.68 25.16 5.98
CA GLY A 44 11.46 25.20 7.22
C GLY A 44 11.61 23.83 7.90
N ALA A 45 10.78 22.86 7.54
CA ALA A 45 10.98 21.47 7.96
C ALA A 45 12.17 20.90 7.16
N LYS A 46 13.39 21.08 7.66
CA LYS A 46 14.60 20.49 7.08
C LYS A 46 14.69 19.03 7.54
N LEU A 47 15.03 18.12 6.64
CA LEU A 47 15.33 16.74 7.01
C LEU A 47 16.76 16.69 7.48
N MET A 48 16.99 16.14 8.66
CA MET A 48 18.29 15.70 9.12
C MET A 48 18.48 14.23 8.78
N GLU A 49 19.72 13.87 8.50
CA GLU A 49 20.12 12.48 8.29
C GLU A 49 19.86 11.71 9.59
N GLY A 50 18.96 10.72 9.56
CA GLY A 50 18.51 9.97 10.75
C GLY A 50 17.13 10.36 11.30
N ASP A 51 16.41 11.31 10.70
CA ASP A 51 15.04 11.70 11.14
C ASP A 51 13.99 10.58 10.94
N PHE A 52 14.33 9.53 10.19
CA PHE A 52 13.39 8.50 9.77
C PHE A 52 13.86 7.08 10.12
N GLU A 53 12.89 6.25 10.47
CA GLU A 53 13.07 4.79 10.59
C GLU A 53 13.58 4.23 9.25
N ASP A 54 14.48 3.24 9.33
CA ASP A 54 15.02 2.55 8.17
C ASP A 54 13.89 2.09 7.22
N GLY A 55 13.89 2.63 6.00
CA GLY A 55 12.93 2.30 4.95
C GLY A 55 11.80 3.30 4.71
N TYR A 56 11.66 4.37 5.49
CA TYR A 56 10.73 5.46 5.16
C TYR A 56 11.34 6.41 4.13
N ASP A 57 10.76 6.45 2.93
CA ASP A 57 11.11 7.42 1.89
C ASP A 57 10.21 8.68 2.00
N PRO A 58 10.75 9.84 2.42
CA PRO A 58 10.01 11.09 2.54
C PRO A 58 9.61 11.73 1.21
N TYR A 59 10.22 11.30 0.09
CA TYR A 59 9.98 11.87 -1.24
C TYR A 59 9.16 10.96 -2.15
N ARG A 60 8.63 9.86 -1.62
CA ARG A 60 7.77 8.97 -2.39
C ARG A 60 6.56 9.71 -2.94
N SER A 61 6.16 9.32 -4.15
CA SER A 61 5.01 9.90 -4.83
C SER A 61 3.82 8.95 -4.97
N MET A 62 4.02 7.66 -4.68
CA MET A 62 3.03 6.60 -4.84
C MET A 62 2.84 5.77 -3.57
N VAL A 63 1.60 5.34 -3.32
CA VAL A 63 1.26 4.34 -2.32
C VAL A 63 0.37 3.24 -2.87
N GLY A 64 0.50 2.10 -2.23
CA GLY A 64 -0.24 0.89 -2.51
C GLY A 64 0.67 -0.31 -2.35
N ILE A 65 0.10 -1.47 -2.67
CA ILE A 65 0.82 -2.74 -2.62
C ILE A 65 1.99 -2.68 -3.61
N SER A 66 3.21 -2.92 -3.13
CA SER A 66 4.41 -2.98 -3.98
C SER A 66 4.28 -4.08 -5.03
N GLY A 67 5.03 -4.00 -6.13
CA GLY A 67 5.01 -5.03 -7.17
C GLY A 67 5.28 -6.43 -6.61
N GLU A 68 6.24 -6.54 -5.70
CA GLU A 68 6.61 -7.78 -5.01
C GLU A 68 5.48 -8.32 -4.14
N GLN A 69 4.84 -7.46 -3.34
CA GLN A 69 3.70 -7.85 -2.52
C GLN A 69 2.51 -8.31 -3.37
N ARG A 70 2.26 -7.67 -4.53
CA ARG A 70 1.21 -8.11 -5.48
C ARG A 70 1.53 -9.49 -6.03
N LEU A 71 2.78 -9.73 -6.41
CA LEU A 71 3.22 -11.00 -6.97
C LEU A 71 3.14 -12.12 -5.93
N LEU A 72 3.49 -11.84 -4.68
CA LEU A 72 3.33 -12.78 -3.56
C LEU A 72 1.87 -13.13 -3.31
N ILE A 73 0.98 -12.14 -3.21
CA ILE A 73 -0.47 -12.37 -3.02
C ILE A 73 -1.02 -13.22 -4.19
N PHE A 74 -0.62 -12.90 -5.42
CA PHE A 74 -1.03 -13.67 -6.60
C PHE A 74 -0.53 -15.11 -6.54
N ALA A 75 0.74 -15.34 -6.21
CA ALA A 75 1.33 -16.67 -6.10
C ALA A 75 0.63 -17.52 -5.03
N ILE A 76 0.31 -16.94 -3.86
CA ILE A 76 -0.45 -17.61 -2.81
C ILE A 76 -1.84 -18.00 -3.32
N GLY A 77 -2.54 -17.07 -3.99
CA GLY A 77 -3.86 -17.34 -4.57
C GLY A 77 -3.85 -18.51 -5.56
N VAL A 78 -2.88 -18.52 -6.48
CA VAL A 78 -2.69 -19.62 -7.43
C VAL A 78 -2.38 -20.93 -6.72
N GLY A 79 -1.52 -20.91 -5.71
CA GLY A 79 -1.18 -22.09 -4.91
C GLY A 79 -2.40 -22.71 -4.21
N VAL A 80 -3.25 -21.88 -3.59
CA VAL A 80 -4.49 -22.34 -2.93
C VAL A 80 -5.46 -22.95 -3.94
N LEU A 81 -5.62 -22.33 -5.11
CA LEU A 81 -6.44 -22.87 -6.18
C LEU A 81 -5.91 -24.21 -6.70
N PHE A 82 -4.59 -24.35 -6.84
CA PHE A 82 -3.96 -25.59 -7.27
C PHE A 82 -4.14 -26.72 -6.26
N VAL A 83 -3.92 -26.44 -4.98
CA VAL A 83 -4.10 -27.42 -3.89
C VAL A 83 -5.57 -27.84 -3.79
N SER A 84 -6.50 -26.88 -3.84
CA SER A 84 -7.94 -27.20 -3.81
C SER A 84 -8.36 -28.04 -5.02
N PHE A 85 -7.82 -27.77 -6.21
CA PHE A 85 -8.04 -28.60 -7.39
C PHE A 85 -7.55 -30.04 -7.20
N ILE A 86 -6.34 -30.24 -6.67
CA ILE A 86 -5.81 -31.58 -6.38
C ILE A 86 -6.71 -32.33 -5.40
N ILE A 87 -7.15 -31.66 -4.33
CA ILE A 87 -8.05 -32.26 -3.33
C ILE A 87 -9.36 -32.70 -3.98
N VAL A 88 -9.95 -31.86 -4.83
CA VAL A 88 -11.19 -32.20 -5.53
C VAL A 88 -10.98 -33.42 -6.44
N VAL A 89 -9.93 -33.43 -7.25
CA VAL A 89 -9.62 -34.57 -8.14
C VAL A 89 -9.43 -35.85 -7.32
N ALA A 90 -8.65 -35.82 -6.25
CA ALA A 90 -8.42 -36.97 -5.38
C ALA A 90 -9.71 -37.48 -4.74
N LEU A 91 -10.62 -36.59 -4.31
CA LEU A 91 -11.92 -36.97 -3.74
C LEU A 91 -12.85 -37.61 -4.76
N PHE A 92 -12.78 -37.20 -6.03
CA PHE A 92 -13.56 -37.80 -7.13
C PHE A 92 -13.00 -39.14 -7.60
N ASP A 93 -11.68 -39.34 -7.56
CA ASP A 93 -11.01 -40.60 -7.97
C ASP A 93 -11.17 -41.74 -6.94
N ILE A 94 -11.50 -41.39 -5.68
CA ILE A 94 -11.73 -42.34 -4.59
C ILE A 94 -13.18 -42.87 -4.56
N ARG A 95 -14.12 -42.27 -5.31
CA ARG A 95 -15.52 -42.71 -5.41
C ARG A 95 -15.76 -43.63 -6.60
#